data_AF-A0A423IQQ5-F1
#
_entry.id   AF-A0A423IQQ5-F1
#
_cell.length_a   1.000
_cell.length_b   1.000
_cell.length_c   1.000
_cell.angle_alpha   90.00
_cell.angle_beta   90.00
_cell.angle_gamma   90.00
#
_symmetry.space_group_name_H-M   'P 1'
#
loop_
_entity.id
_entity.type
_entity.pdbx_description
1 polymer ?
#
loop_
_entity_poly.entity_id
_entity_poly.type
_entity_poly.pdbx_seq_one_letter_code
_entity_poly.pdbx_strand_id
1 'polypeptide(L)'
;LNDWLPRLKLWSRFRFVVGVFGALLAHALEVWCFALVYYLMVRAGEWGSLTGNFDGSLLDCVYFSFTTYTTIGFGDIPPVGNLTYLTGLHALTGLVLIT
;
A
#
# COMPACT_ATOMS: atom_id res chain seq x y z
N LEU A 1 3.16 33.90 -37.39
CA LEU A 1 1.79 33.95 -36.86
C LEU A 1 1.30 32.51 -36.67
N ASN A 2 1.76 31.76 -35.67
CA ASN A 2 1.39 31.80 -34.26
C ASN A 2 -0.13 31.68 -33.93
N ASP A 3 -0.99 31.37 -34.90
CA ASP A 3 -2.45 31.39 -34.68
C ASP A 3 -3.08 30.02 -34.33
N TRP A 4 -2.28 28.96 -34.27
CA TRP A 4 -2.78 27.61 -33.99
C TRP A 4 -2.74 27.18 -32.50
N LEU A 5 -2.30 28.07 -31.60
CA LEU A 5 -1.97 27.73 -30.22
C LEU A 5 -2.96 28.10 -29.09
N PRO A 6 -4.30 28.23 -29.27
CA PRO A 6 -5.19 28.34 -28.10
C PRO A 6 -6.18 27.19 -27.88
N ARG A 7 -6.15 26.07 -28.63
CA ARG A 7 -7.21 25.03 -28.53
C ARG A 7 -6.94 23.82 -27.62
N LEU A 8 -5.79 23.73 -26.96
CA LEU A 8 -5.48 22.65 -26.01
C LEU A 8 -5.59 23.05 -24.53
N LYS A 9 -6.37 24.08 -24.19
CA LYS A 9 -6.60 24.49 -22.78
C LYS A 9 -7.65 23.64 -22.03
N LEU A 10 -8.37 22.74 -22.70
CA LEU A 10 -9.35 21.84 -22.06
C LEU A 10 -8.73 20.53 -21.53
N TRP A 11 -7.52 20.18 -21.98
CA TRP A 11 -6.85 18.90 -21.67
C TRP A 11 -5.90 18.97 -20.46
N SER A 12 -5.85 20.12 -19.79
CA SER A 12 -5.05 20.31 -18.58
C SER A 12 -5.76 19.74 -17.35
N ARG A 13 -7.07 19.98 -17.19
CA ARG A 13 -7.81 19.59 -15.96
C ARG A 13 -7.99 18.08 -15.81
N PHE A 14 -8.24 17.36 -16.90
CA PHE A 14 -8.35 15.89 -16.87
C PHE A 14 -7.01 15.20 -16.60
N ARG A 15 -5.88 15.81 -16.96
CA ARG A 15 -4.54 15.25 -16.74
C ARG A 15 -4.21 15.12 -15.26
N PHE A 16 -4.61 16.11 -14.45
CA PHE A 16 -4.48 16.05 -13.01
C PHE A 16 -5.34 14.95 -12.40
N VAL A 17 -6.60 14.83 -12.83
CA VAL A 17 -7.53 13.81 -12.35
C VAL A 17 -7.01 12.40 -12.66
N VAL A 18 -6.59 12.14 -13.90
CA VAL A 18 -6.02 10.85 -14.30
C VAL A 18 -4.71 10.56 -13.56
N GLY A 19 -3.86 11.56 -13.33
CA GLY A 19 -2.65 11.42 -12.52
C GLY A 19 -2.93 11.03 -11.07
N VAL A 20 -3.91 11.68 -10.44
CA VAL A 20 -4.33 11.38 -9.06
C VAL A 20 -4.94 9.98 -8.95
N PHE A 21 -5.88 9.62 -9.85
CA PHE A 21 -6.45 8.27 -9.86
C PHE A 21 -5.40 7.20 -10.17
N GLY A 22 -4.45 7.48 -11.05
CA GLY A 22 -3.32 6.60 -11.33
C GLY A 22 -2.43 6.39 -10.11
N ALA A 23 -2.12 7.45 -9.37
CA ALA A 23 -1.36 7.36 -8.12
C ALA A 23 -2.11 6.56 -7.05
N LEU A 24 -3.41 6.83 -6.86
CA LEU A 24 -4.25 6.06 -5.93
C LEU A 24 -4.30 4.57 -6.27
N LEU A 25 -4.39 4.23 -7.55
CA LEU A 25 -4.32 2.84 -8.01
C LEU A 25 -2.95 2.23 -7.76
N ALA A 26 -1.86 2.96 -8.00
CA ALA A 26 -0.51 2.50 -7.70
C ALA A 26 -0.33 2.19 -6.20
N HIS A 27 -0.79 3.09 -5.32
CA HIS A 27 -0.77 2.87 -3.87
C HIS A 27 -1.61 1.66 -3.46
N ALA A 28 -2.82 1.52 -4.03
CA ALA A 28 -3.64 0.35 -3.76
C ALA A 28 -2.91 -0.93 -4.18
N LEU A 29 -2.36 -1.01 -5.39
CA LEU A 29 -1.64 -2.18 -5.88
C LEU A 29 -0.44 -2.54 -4.99
N GLU A 30 0.30 -1.56 -4.50
CA GLU A 30 1.41 -1.80 -3.57
C GLU A 30 0.94 -2.47 -2.27
N VAL A 31 -0.14 -1.96 -1.67
CA VAL A 31 -0.71 -2.54 -0.45
C VAL A 31 -1.11 -4.01 -0.68
N TRP A 32 -1.68 -4.33 -1.83
CA TRP A 32 -2.04 -5.70 -2.19
C TRP A 32 -0.81 -6.60 -2.39
N CYS A 33 0.27 -6.08 -3.00
CA CYS A 33 1.53 -6.79 -3.14
C CYS A 33 2.14 -7.15 -1.78
N PHE A 34 2.21 -6.20 -0.85
CA PHE A 34 2.71 -6.46 0.50
C PHE A 34 1.80 -7.42 1.29
N ALA A 35 0.48 -7.30 1.15
CA ALA A 35 -0.47 -8.23 1.77
C ALA A 35 -0.22 -9.68 1.34
N LEU A 36 0.03 -9.90 0.04
CA LEU A 36 0.37 -11.22 -0.49
C LEU A 36 1.70 -11.75 0.08
N VAL A 37 2.71 -10.88 0.23
CA VAL A 37 3.99 -11.24 0.85
C VAL A 37 3.78 -11.67 2.31
N TYR A 38 3.03 -10.91 3.11
CA TYR A 38 2.69 -11.31 4.49
C TYR A 38 1.98 -12.66 4.53
N TYR A 39 0.99 -12.86 3.66
CA TYR A 39 0.24 -14.11 3.61
C TYR A 39 1.14 -15.33 3.29
N LEU A 40 2.06 -15.19 2.33
CA LEU A 40 3.00 -16.25 1.99
C LEU A 40 4.00 -16.53 3.12
N MET A 41 4.51 -15.48 3.78
CA MET A 41 5.47 -15.62 4.88
C MET A 41 4.85 -16.23 6.13
N VAL A 42 3.62 -15.84 6.47
CA VAL A 42 2.86 -16.44 7.57
C VAL A 42 2.57 -17.91 7.28
N ARG A 43 2.23 -18.27 6.03
CA ARG A 43 2.05 -19.68 5.62
C ARG A 43 3.34 -20.50 5.65
N ALA A 44 4.48 -19.89 5.35
CA ALA A 44 5.78 -20.56 5.42
C ALA A 44 6.20 -20.87 6.87
N GLY A 45 5.69 -20.15 7.86
CA GLY A 45 5.88 -20.42 9.30
C GLY A 45 7.27 -20.15 9.86
N GLU A 46 8.30 -20.02 9.02
CA GLU A 46 9.70 -19.88 9.48
C GLU A 46 10.14 -18.44 9.78
N TRP A 47 9.39 -17.44 9.31
CA TRP A 47 9.82 -16.04 9.31
C TRP A 47 9.15 -15.21 10.42
N GLY A 48 8.21 -15.81 11.16
CA GLY A 48 7.37 -15.14 12.13
C GLY A 48 5.89 -15.32 11.82
N SER A 49 5.04 -14.71 12.65
CA SER A 49 3.60 -14.79 12.52
C SER A 49 2.92 -13.45 12.79
N LEU A 50 1.70 -13.31 12.31
CA LEU A 50 0.78 -12.27 12.76
C LEU A 50 -0.04 -12.89 13.89
N THR A 51 -0.04 -12.23 15.05
CA THR A 51 -0.73 -12.71 16.26
C THR A 51 -1.85 -11.74 16.64
N GLY A 52 -2.61 -12.03 17.70
CA GLY A 52 -3.74 -11.19 18.11
C GLY A 52 -5.03 -11.55 17.38
N ASN A 53 -5.73 -10.57 16.84
CA ASN A 53 -7.00 -10.76 16.12
C ASN A 53 -6.77 -11.19 14.66
N PHE A 54 -5.99 -12.26 14.46
CA PHE A 54 -5.60 -12.76 13.16
C PHE A 54 -6.07 -14.20 12.96
N ASP A 55 -6.86 -14.44 11.91
CA ASP A 55 -7.45 -15.76 11.62
C ASP A 55 -6.70 -16.57 10.54
N GLY A 56 -5.64 -16.01 9.95
CA GLY A 56 -4.90 -16.66 8.86
C GLY A 56 -5.47 -16.37 7.46
N SER A 57 -6.52 -15.56 7.36
CA SER A 57 -7.12 -15.18 6.08
C SER A 57 -6.26 -14.18 5.32
N LEU A 58 -6.40 -14.19 4.00
CA LEU A 58 -5.78 -13.17 3.14
C LEU A 58 -6.35 -11.77 3.42
N LEU A 59 -7.61 -11.68 3.86
CA LEU A 59 -8.26 -10.41 4.17
C LEU A 59 -7.64 -9.75 5.41
N ASP A 60 -7.31 -10.52 6.44
CA ASP A 60 -6.60 -10.01 7.62
C ASP A 60 -5.18 -9.53 7.26
N CYS A 61 -4.50 -10.22 6.35
CA CYS A 61 -3.21 -9.74 5.81
C CYS A 61 -3.36 -8.44 5.02
N VAL A 62 -4.43 -8.30 4.23
CA VAL A 62 -4.75 -7.06 3.51
C VAL A 62 -5.05 -5.93 4.49
N TYR A 63 -5.85 -6.19 5.53
CA TYR A 63 -6.13 -5.23 6.61
C TYR A 63 -4.85 -4.76 7.31
N PHE A 64 -3.98 -5.71 7.71
CA PHE A 64 -2.68 -5.39 8.31
C PHE A 64 -1.79 -4.58 7.36
N SER A 65 -1.76 -4.93 6.08
CA SER A 65 -1.02 -4.21 5.05
C SER A 65 -1.53 -2.76 4.91
N PHE A 66 -2.84 -2.56 4.81
CA PHE A 66 -3.46 -1.24 4.72
C PHE A 66 -3.12 -0.37 5.93
N THR A 67 -3.33 -0.89 7.14
CA THR A 67 -3.11 -0.15 8.38
C THR A 67 -1.65 0.22 8.59
N THR A 68 -0.71 -0.63 8.12
CA THR A 68 0.73 -0.34 8.11
C THR A 68 1.09 0.71 7.07
N TYR A 69 0.60 0.57 5.83
CA TYR A 69 0.88 1.47 4.72
C TYR A 69 0.41 2.91 5.01
N THR A 70 -0.80 3.05 5.56
CA THR A 70 -1.33 4.36 5.96
C THR A 70 -0.79 4.84 7.31
N THR A 71 0.11 4.07 7.94
CA THR A 71 0.71 4.36 9.25
C THR A 71 -0.32 4.53 10.39
N ILE A 72 -1.51 3.93 10.25
CA ILE A 72 -2.56 3.96 11.29
C ILE A 72 -2.15 3.07 12.47
N GLY A 73 -1.72 1.84 12.18
CA GLY A 73 -1.20 0.90 13.17
C GLY A 73 -2.10 0.66 14.38
N PHE A 74 -3.32 0.15 14.18
CA PHE A 74 -4.29 -0.12 15.28
C PHE A 74 -3.75 -1.04 16.39
N GLY A 75 -2.75 -1.88 16.07
CA GLY A 75 -2.08 -2.74 17.05
C GLY A 75 -2.89 -3.95 17.48
N ASP A 76 -4.00 -4.23 16.81
CA ASP A 76 -4.87 -5.40 17.00
C ASP A 76 -4.24 -6.68 16.42
N ILE A 77 -3.42 -6.52 15.37
CA ILE A 77 -2.64 -7.59 14.75
C ILE A 77 -1.14 -7.25 14.82
N PRO A 78 -0.45 -7.58 15.93
CA PRO A 78 0.98 -7.35 16.03
C PRO A 78 1.81 -8.38 15.21
N PRO A 79 2.80 -7.92 14.42
CA PRO A 79 3.77 -8.80 13.77
C PRO A 79 4.84 -9.25 14.77
N VAL A 80 5.13 -10.56 14.79
CA VAL A 80 6.21 -11.13 15.61
C VAL A 80 7.29 -11.78 14.75
N GLY A 81 8.53 -11.75 15.23
CA GLY A 81 9.68 -12.32 14.54
C GLY A 81 10.21 -11.43 13.42
N ASN A 82 10.67 -12.03 12.31
CA ASN A 82 11.29 -11.29 11.22
C ASN A 82 10.27 -10.45 10.42
N LEU A 83 8.97 -10.74 10.56
CA LEU A 83 7.88 -9.93 9.99
C LEU A 83 7.89 -8.49 10.52
N THR A 84 8.42 -8.25 11.73
CA THR A 84 8.51 -6.89 12.30
C THR A 84 9.43 -5.98 11.47
N TYR A 85 10.55 -6.51 10.97
CA TYR A 85 11.45 -5.74 10.09
C TYR A 85 10.79 -5.40 8.75
N LEU A 86 10.06 -6.36 8.17
CA LEU A 86 9.33 -6.14 6.93
C LEU A 86 8.20 -5.13 7.11
N THR A 87 7.54 -5.14 8.27
CA THR A 87 6.53 -4.14 8.65
C THR A 87 7.14 -2.74 8.73
N GLY A 88 8.32 -2.60 9.35
CA GLY A 88 9.04 -1.33 9.40
C GLY A 88 9.41 -0.81 8.01
N LEU A 89 9.90 -1.69 7.13
CA LEU A 89 10.18 -1.33 5.73
C LEU A 89 8.90 -0.94 4.99
N HIS A 90 7.82 -1.68 5.15
CA HIS A 90 6.54 -1.38 4.50
C HIS A 90 6.01 0.00 4.91
N ALA A 91 6.09 0.35 6.20
CA ALA A 91 5.73 1.68 6.69
C ALA A 91 6.61 2.80 6.07
N LEU A 92 7.92 2.57 5.93
CA LEU A 92 8.82 3.50 5.24
C LEU A 92 8.48 3.65 3.76
N THR A 93 8.14 2.55 3.09
CA THR A 93 7.76 2.55 1.67
C THR A 93 6.48 3.33 1.45
N GLY A 94 5.46 3.09 2.31
CA GLY A 94 4.20 3.84 2.28
C GLY A 94 4.39 5.32 2.54
N LEU A 95 5.25 5.70 3.48
CA LEU A 95 5.61 7.10 3.70
C LEU A 95 6.23 7.73 2.45
N VAL A 96 7.20 7.06 1.82
CA VAL A 96 7.89 7.58 0.62
C VAL A 96 6.97 7.68 -0.58
N LEU A 97 6.03 6.74 -0.77
CA LEU A 97 5.13 6.79 -1.91
C LEU A 97 3.98 7.80 -1.72
N ILE A 98 3.52 8.01 -0.49
CA ILE A 98 2.46 9.00 -0.20
C ILE A 98 2.97 10.44 -0.41
N THR A 99 4.26 10.71 -0.20
CA THR A 99 4.89 12.04 -0.30
C THR A 99 5.46 12.35 -1.68
#